data_AF-A0A8H3EP23-F1
#
_entry.id   AF-A0A8H3EP23-F1
#
_cell.length_a   1.000
_cell.length_b   1.000
_cell.length_c   1.000
_cell.angle_alpha   90.00
_cell.angle_beta   90.00
_cell.angle_gamma   90.00
#
_symmetry.space_group_name_H-M   'P 1'
#
loop_
_entity.id
_entity.type
_entity.pdbx_description
1 polymer ?
#
loop_
_entity_poly.entity_id
_entity_poly.type
_entity_poly.pdbx_seq_one_letter_code
_entity_poly.pdbx_strand_id
1 'polypeptide(L)'
;MNSTQHTLLITGLPSNTQERDVKSFFEERIPRRRGRQIVEVVGPICAQSGRATKTTTVSFSSSRTAQKALNLEETKRRFYAEHGGSEIISLSSGFKDLTTLHSSNNPVTRKPDIDIVALHGLSGHAWNSFSTPVSVDHQAKRTKDVNWLRDILPQLLETNTQQKIYPRVMTYGYNADVWMTKSVQEIDVPVNNLLSCLSTERDQDPERPLFFVGHSLGGIVLQQAIVALAKGPMTSSGLEPTPSAKRYNFPVKGCMLFGVPNRGSDVAHTATGILTLLNTVFNVNRNMIQDLDKKSQRLADIASQFRQVRHQHSIPVISFFEQQKYGSGLGLIVDKDSAVFEYPGSPWPFGIDRNHKEMIKFSDDDTHALEPAIYFLAQFARHTLKARDDRENYTALLPPPAARNPGLEDKFSILNSYDTVFLVDDSSSMIGERWELVKRILYHSTSIATSYDTDGIDIHFLNNKTANQDNVKDQAVAVDIHQRITLKGNTPLKDQLSKHLTGYLKKYKRRGDDLNSKGYNLIILTDGQPNEGWEDPNEISDPEDAKVTSAAFRLIRKKIVDVARNLDEVEAERDEVGIQFCQIGNDAEARNFFDYLDNRLKGKWNLGRDVGVHSK
;
A
#
# COMPACT_ATOMS: atom_id res chain seq x y z
N MET A 1 24.22 5.95 25.76
CA MET A 1 24.08 7.03 26.77
C MET A 1 22.77 6.83 27.51
N ASN A 2 22.80 6.56 28.82
CA ASN A 2 21.59 6.47 29.65
C ASN A 2 20.94 7.86 29.75
N SER A 3 20.12 8.24 28.77
CA SER A 3 19.18 9.34 29.00
C SER A 3 18.31 8.89 30.15
N THR A 4 18.30 9.66 31.22
CA THR A 4 17.50 9.40 32.41
C THR A 4 16.02 9.46 32.01
N GLN A 5 15.46 8.30 31.63
CA GLN A 5 14.08 8.21 31.15
C GLN A 5 13.13 8.52 32.29
N HIS A 6 12.33 9.57 32.11
CA HIS A 6 11.26 9.91 33.04
C HIS A 6 9.89 9.47 32.53
N THR A 7 9.80 8.89 31.32
CA THR A 7 8.57 8.30 30.80
C THR A 7 8.70 6.77 30.76
N LEU A 8 7.68 6.08 31.28
CA LEU A 8 7.59 4.61 31.31
C LEU A 8 6.39 4.12 30.51
N LEU A 9 6.51 2.93 29.93
CA LEU A 9 5.42 2.15 29.38
C LEU A 9 4.79 1.29 30.49
N ILE A 10 3.47 1.30 30.56
CA ILE A 10 2.68 0.44 31.44
C ILE A 10 1.88 -0.52 30.58
N THR A 11 2.01 -1.83 30.83
CA THR A 11 1.18 -2.86 30.21
C THR A 11 0.43 -3.65 31.29
N GLY A 12 -0.66 -4.32 30.89
CA GLY A 12 -1.48 -5.12 31.82
C GLY A 12 -2.54 -4.31 32.55
N LEU A 13 -2.96 -3.15 32.04
CA LEU A 13 -4.02 -2.36 32.67
C LEU A 13 -5.38 -2.99 32.43
N PRO A 14 -6.31 -3.04 33.41
CA PRO A 14 -7.68 -3.47 33.19
C PRO A 14 -8.40 -2.66 32.10
N SER A 15 -9.38 -3.27 31.41
CA SER A 15 -10.07 -2.67 30.25
C SER A 15 -10.84 -1.38 30.57
N ASN A 16 -11.29 -1.19 31.80
CA ASN A 16 -12.03 -0.02 32.28
C ASN A 16 -11.13 1.05 32.95
N THR A 17 -9.81 0.90 32.89
CA THR A 17 -8.86 1.86 33.47
C THR A 17 -9.06 3.26 32.88
N GLN A 18 -9.12 4.26 33.76
CA GLN A 18 -9.11 5.68 33.43
C GLN A 18 -7.79 6.34 33.81
N GLU A 19 -7.52 7.54 33.26
CA GLU A 19 -6.31 8.31 33.55
C GLU A 19 -6.14 8.59 35.06
N ARG A 20 -7.24 8.88 35.76
CA ARG A 20 -7.22 9.14 37.21
C ARG A 20 -6.74 7.93 38.01
N ASP A 21 -7.09 6.72 37.59
CA ASP A 21 -6.68 5.48 38.26
C ASP A 21 -5.16 5.31 38.20
N VAL A 22 -4.57 5.60 37.03
CA VAL A 22 -3.12 5.55 36.81
C VAL A 22 -2.40 6.58 37.66
N LYS A 23 -2.92 7.81 37.75
CA LYS A 23 -2.33 8.85 38.62
C LYS A 23 -2.40 8.44 40.09
N SER A 24 -3.57 8.08 40.59
CA SER A 24 -3.78 7.65 41.98
C SER A 24 -2.88 6.48 42.36
N PHE A 25 -2.75 5.49 41.47
CA PHE A 25 -1.90 4.32 41.69
C PHE A 25 -0.46 4.69 42.08
N PHE A 26 0.18 5.61 41.35
CA PHE A 26 1.56 6.04 41.65
C PHE A 26 1.64 7.02 42.81
N GLU A 27 0.64 7.89 42.96
CA GLU A 27 0.62 8.87 44.04
C GLU A 27 0.48 8.24 45.42
N GLU A 28 -0.21 7.10 45.53
CA GLU A 28 -0.33 6.30 46.75
C GLU A 28 0.96 5.55 47.09
N ARG A 29 1.72 5.11 46.08
CA ARG A 29 2.85 4.17 46.25
C ARG A 29 4.21 4.84 46.27
N ILE A 30 4.33 6.04 45.69
CA ILE A 30 5.58 6.78 45.62
C ILE A 30 5.50 7.98 46.57
N PRO A 31 6.42 8.11 47.53
CA PRO A 31 6.39 9.22 48.48
C PRO A 31 6.53 10.58 47.79
N ARG A 32 5.55 11.48 48.01
CA ARG A 32 5.61 12.89 47.55
C ARG A 32 6.67 13.66 48.34
N ARG A 33 7.45 14.51 47.64
CA ARG A 33 8.24 15.57 48.29
C ARG A 33 7.56 16.91 48.00
N ARG A 34 7.06 17.58 49.04
CA ARG A 34 6.61 19.00 49.01
C ARG A 34 5.51 19.32 47.98
N GLY A 35 4.37 18.65 48.04
CA GLY A 35 3.15 19.07 47.31
C GLY A 35 3.23 19.04 45.76
N ARG A 36 4.33 18.58 45.16
CA ARG A 36 4.46 18.43 43.71
C ARG A 36 3.83 17.13 43.22
N GLN A 37 3.19 17.19 42.05
CA GLN A 37 2.67 16.02 41.35
C GLN A 37 3.82 15.07 40.97
N ILE A 38 3.56 13.76 41.11
CA ILE A 38 4.51 12.68 40.80
C ILE A 38 4.44 12.32 39.32
N VAL A 39 3.21 12.19 38.83
CA VAL A 39 2.87 11.93 37.43
C VAL A 39 2.53 13.27 36.77
N GLU A 40 3.22 13.62 35.70
CA GLU A 40 2.96 14.82 34.92
C GLU A 40 1.95 14.56 33.81
N VAL A 41 2.12 13.45 33.08
CA VAL A 41 1.29 13.11 31.93
C VAL A 41 1.00 11.61 31.94
N VAL A 42 -0.27 11.26 31.76
CA VAL A 42 -0.68 9.92 31.36
C VAL A 42 -1.09 10.01 29.89
N GLY A 43 -0.49 9.20 29.04
CA GLY A 43 -0.82 9.13 27.63
C GLY A 43 -2.17 8.44 27.39
N PRO A 44 -2.62 8.38 26.12
CA PRO A 44 -3.82 7.66 25.76
C PRO A 44 -3.78 6.20 26.23
N ILE A 45 -4.85 5.75 26.90
CA ILE A 45 -4.96 4.37 27.36
C ILE A 45 -5.48 3.51 26.22
N CYS A 46 -4.56 2.80 25.57
CA CYS A 46 -4.81 2.08 24.33
C CYS A 46 -5.12 0.60 24.60
N ALA A 47 -6.12 0.05 23.91
CA ALA A 47 -6.33 -1.39 23.87
C ALA A 47 -5.22 -2.08 23.05
N GLN A 48 -4.87 -3.31 23.43
CA GLN A 48 -4.03 -4.19 22.64
C GLN A 48 -4.92 -5.26 22.01
N SER A 49 -4.80 -5.49 20.70
CA SER A 49 -5.64 -6.47 20.02
C SER A 49 -5.37 -7.87 20.58
N GLY A 50 -6.44 -8.65 20.78
CA GLY A 50 -6.33 -10.01 21.33
C GLY A 50 -5.95 -10.08 22.82
N ARG A 51 -5.88 -8.94 23.53
CA ARG A 51 -5.64 -8.90 24.98
C ARG A 51 -6.79 -8.22 25.71
N ALA A 52 -7.17 -8.76 26.86
CA ALA A 52 -8.15 -8.13 27.75
C ALA A 52 -7.60 -6.88 28.46
N THR A 53 -6.29 -6.64 28.33
CA THR A 53 -5.57 -5.56 29.02
C THR A 53 -5.22 -4.41 28.07
N LYS A 54 -5.06 -3.22 28.65
CA LYS A 54 -4.65 -1.98 27.99
C LYS A 54 -3.19 -1.62 28.29
N THR A 55 -2.68 -0.68 27.53
CA THR A 55 -1.35 -0.08 27.67
C THR A 55 -1.43 1.44 27.73
N THR A 56 -0.48 2.10 28.39
CA THR A 56 -0.34 3.56 28.34
C THR A 56 1.11 3.97 28.62
N THR A 57 1.43 5.23 28.35
CA THR A 57 2.69 5.86 28.72
C THR A 57 2.49 6.79 29.91
N VAL A 58 3.43 6.83 30.84
CA VAL A 58 3.37 7.69 32.02
C VAL A 58 4.67 8.45 32.17
N SER A 59 4.58 9.78 32.06
CA SER A 59 5.69 10.71 32.28
C SER A 59 5.67 11.19 33.73
N PHE A 60 6.79 11.02 34.41
CA PHE A 60 7.01 11.40 35.81
C PHE A 60 7.78 12.70 35.90
N SER A 61 7.59 13.43 37.01
CA SER A 61 8.22 14.73 37.26
C SER A 61 9.74 14.73 37.40
N SER A 62 10.35 13.55 37.50
CA SER A 62 11.78 13.39 37.35
C SER A 62 12.12 11.94 37.02
N SER A 63 13.28 11.72 36.40
CA SER A 63 13.80 10.38 36.16
C SER A 63 14.07 9.62 37.46
N ARG A 64 14.37 10.31 38.57
CA ARG A 64 14.49 9.68 39.90
C ARG A 64 13.15 9.13 40.37
N THR A 65 12.05 9.83 40.08
CA THR A 65 10.69 9.39 40.39
C THR A 65 10.31 8.20 39.51
N ALA A 66 10.59 8.24 38.21
CA ALA A 66 10.40 7.11 37.32
C ALA A 66 11.20 5.88 37.77
N GLN A 67 12.45 6.04 38.22
CA GLN A 67 13.24 4.93 38.75
C GLN A 67 12.63 4.32 40.01
N LYS A 68 12.04 5.14 40.90
CA LYS A 68 11.29 4.62 42.05
C LYS A 68 10.08 3.79 41.61
N ALA A 69 9.37 4.22 40.57
CA ALA A 69 8.26 3.48 40.00
C ALA A 69 8.72 2.12 39.46
N LEU A 70 9.81 2.09 38.68
CA LEU A 70 10.42 0.86 38.18
C LEU A 70 10.87 -0.10 39.28
N ASN A 71 11.30 0.44 40.42
CA ASN A 71 11.78 -0.35 41.56
C ASN A 71 10.64 -0.78 42.51
N LEU A 72 9.37 -0.50 42.20
CA LEU A 72 8.26 -1.03 42.98
C LEU A 72 8.29 -2.57 42.94
N GLU A 73 8.23 -3.18 44.12
CA GLU A 73 8.08 -4.63 44.29
C GLU A 73 6.82 -5.13 43.57
N GLU A 74 6.88 -6.34 43.04
CA GLU A 74 5.79 -6.94 42.26
C GLU A 74 4.47 -7.00 43.05
N THR A 75 4.54 -7.27 44.35
CA THR A 75 3.38 -7.25 45.26
C THR A 75 2.67 -5.89 45.31
N LYS A 76 3.41 -4.80 45.05
CA LYS A 76 2.89 -3.42 45.00
C LYS A 76 2.43 -3.00 43.60
N ARG A 77 2.66 -3.84 42.59
CA ARG A 77 2.23 -3.63 41.18
C ARG A 77 0.83 -4.13 40.89
N ARG A 78 0.10 -4.63 41.89
CA ARG A 78 -1.32 -4.92 41.72
C ARG A 78 -2.09 -3.62 41.53
N PHE A 79 -2.63 -3.45 40.32
CA PHE A 79 -3.44 -2.32 39.89
C PHE A 79 -4.91 -2.68 40.06
N TYR A 80 -5.69 -1.73 40.55
CA TYR A 80 -7.13 -1.86 40.69
C TYR A 80 -7.78 -0.73 39.90
N ALA A 81 -8.63 -1.07 38.94
CA ALA A 81 -9.44 -0.07 38.28
C ALA A 81 -10.67 0.24 39.14
N GLU A 82 -11.06 1.51 39.20
CA GLU A 82 -12.13 1.98 40.09
C GLU A 82 -13.48 1.30 39.80
N HIS A 83 -13.71 0.86 38.57
CA HIS A 83 -14.96 0.23 38.12
C HIS A 83 -14.86 -1.30 38.03
N GLY A 84 -13.90 -1.92 38.74
CA GLY A 84 -13.74 -3.37 38.85
C GLY A 84 -12.61 -3.97 38.00
N GLY A 85 -12.02 -5.08 38.44
CA GLY A 85 -10.87 -5.71 37.80
C GLY A 85 -9.54 -5.37 38.48
N SER A 86 -8.68 -6.37 38.64
CA SER A 86 -7.34 -6.20 39.20
C SER A 86 -6.33 -7.00 38.39
N GLU A 87 -5.24 -6.36 38.01
CA GLU A 87 -4.16 -6.98 37.24
C GLU A 87 -2.81 -6.60 37.82
N ILE A 88 -1.80 -7.44 37.58
CA ILE A 88 -0.40 -7.07 37.89
C ILE A 88 0.14 -6.34 36.68
N ILE A 89 0.44 -5.05 36.84
CA ILE A 89 0.98 -4.25 35.74
C ILE A 89 2.48 -4.48 35.57
N SER A 90 2.93 -4.38 34.33
CA SER A 90 4.35 -4.35 34.00
C SER A 90 4.78 -2.92 33.66
N LEU A 91 5.93 -2.52 34.19
CA LEU A 91 6.55 -1.21 33.95
C LEU A 91 7.84 -1.41 33.17
N SER A 92 8.00 -0.69 32.08
CA SER A 92 9.19 -0.78 31.24
C SER A 92 9.62 0.60 30.79
N SER A 93 10.92 0.87 30.87
CA SER A 93 11.51 2.06 30.24
C SER A 93 12.08 1.75 28.85
N GLY A 94 12.15 0.46 28.46
CA GLY A 94 12.84 0.04 27.25
C GLY A 94 12.01 0.04 25.97
N PHE A 95 10.68 0.18 26.07
CA PHE A 95 9.75 0.21 24.92
C PHE A 95 10.05 -0.86 23.86
N LYS A 96 10.33 -2.09 24.30
CA LYS A 96 10.64 -3.21 23.40
C LYS A 96 9.36 -3.72 22.74
N ASP A 97 9.52 -4.27 21.55
CA ASP A 97 8.46 -4.79 20.70
C ASP A 97 7.47 -3.70 20.26
N LEU A 98 6.30 -4.11 19.78
CA LEU A 98 5.29 -3.22 19.24
C LEU A 98 4.48 -2.57 20.37
N THR A 99 4.48 -1.24 20.43
CA THR A 99 3.77 -0.44 21.43
C THR A 99 2.79 0.51 20.76
N THR A 100 1.51 0.38 21.07
CA THR A 100 0.48 1.37 20.68
C THR A 100 0.62 2.63 21.52
N LEU A 101 0.92 3.75 20.86
CA LEU A 101 1.09 5.07 21.48
C LEU A 101 -0.22 5.83 21.53
N HIS A 102 -1.00 5.73 20.46
CA HIS A 102 -2.31 6.36 20.30
C HIS A 102 -3.23 5.45 19.49
N SER A 103 -4.53 5.49 19.79
CA SER A 103 -5.55 4.86 18.97
C SER A 103 -6.84 5.64 19.11
N SER A 104 -7.33 6.16 18.00
CA SER A 104 -8.67 6.74 17.92
C SER A 104 -9.55 5.90 16.99
N ASN A 105 -10.85 5.92 17.29
CA ASN A 105 -11.84 5.19 16.52
C ASN A 105 -12.65 6.18 15.71
N ASN A 106 -12.85 5.87 14.44
CA ASN A 106 -13.79 6.57 13.61
C ASN A 106 -15.20 6.46 14.24
N PRO A 107 -15.93 7.58 14.42
CA PRO A 107 -17.26 7.59 15.03
C PRO A 107 -18.27 6.67 14.33
N VAL A 108 -18.09 6.44 13.03
CA VAL A 108 -18.97 5.62 12.19
C VAL A 108 -18.58 4.15 12.29
N THR A 109 -17.34 3.79 11.94
CA THR A 109 -16.90 2.38 11.86
C THR A 109 -16.53 1.79 13.22
N ARG A 110 -16.38 2.63 14.26
CA ARG A 110 -15.95 2.27 15.63
C ARG A 110 -14.57 1.61 15.68
N LYS A 111 -13.77 1.73 14.62
CA LYS A 111 -12.41 1.21 14.49
C LYS A 111 -11.47 2.31 13.99
N PRO A 112 -10.14 2.16 14.15
CA PRO A 112 -9.18 3.02 13.49
C PRO A 112 -9.27 2.87 11.96
N ASP A 113 -9.08 3.96 11.23
CA ASP A 113 -9.09 3.97 9.77
C ASP A 113 -7.79 3.41 9.19
N ILE A 114 -6.65 3.74 9.83
CA ILE A 114 -5.31 3.37 9.37
C ILE A 114 -4.43 2.95 10.55
N ASP A 115 -3.42 2.11 10.28
CA ASP A 115 -2.32 1.84 11.20
C ASP A 115 -1.06 2.56 10.74
N ILE A 116 -0.32 3.17 11.67
CA ILE A 116 0.98 3.80 11.44
C ILE A 116 2.00 3.15 12.36
N VAL A 117 3.10 2.63 11.81
CA VAL A 117 4.14 1.95 12.59
C VAL A 117 5.48 2.66 12.40
N ALA A 118 6.05 3.16 13.50
CA ALA A 118 7.32 3.87 13.51
C ALA A 118 8.48 3.01 14.00
N LEU A 119 9.63 3.09 13.32
CA LEU A 119 10.87 2.41 13.68
C LEU A 119 11.98 3.43 13.91
N HIS A 120 12.63 3.33 15.07
CA HIS A 120 13.80 4.13 15.39
C HIS A 120 15.06 3.57 14.72
N GLY A 121 16.07 4.43 14.53
CA GLY A 121 17.37 4.04 14.02
C GLY A 121 18.34 3.47 15.05
N LEU A 122 19.59 3.33 14.59
CA LEU A 122 20.75 2.87 15.33
C LEU A 122 21.05 3.73 16.56
N SER A 123 21.41 3.11 17.70
CA SER A 123 21.52 3.76 19.01
C SER A 123 20.28 4.59 19.42
N GLY A 124 19.15 4.37 18.74
CA GLY A 124 17.88 5.00 19.00
C GLY A 124 17.06 4.25 20.05
N HIS A 125 16.00 4.90 20.51
CA HIS A 125 15.04 4.31 21.44
C HIS A 125 13.62 4.61 20.94
N ALA A 126 12.74 3.62 20.94
CA ALA A 126 11.40 3.69 20.35
C ALA A 126 10.52 4.84 20.85
N TRP A 127 10.75 5.29 22.10
CA TRP A 127 10.17 6.53 22.62
C TRP A 127 11.03 7.75 22.30
N ASN A 128 12.32 7.72 22.66
CA ASN A 128 13.13 8.94 22.76
C ASN A 128 13.51 9.48 21.38
N SER A 129 13.61 8.64 20.36
CA SER A 129 13.95 9.10 19.01
C SER A 129 12.94 10.14 18.52
N PHE A 130 11.65 9.90 18.80
CA PHE A 130 10.53 10.74 18.39
C PHE A 130 10.09 11.76 19.47
N SER A 131 10.86 11.90 20.55
CA SER A 131 10.55 12.85 21.63
C SER A 131 11.47 14.07 21.62
N THR A 132 10.86 15.23 21.85
CA THR A 132 11.51 16.52 22.07
C THR A 132 11.47 16.84 23.58
N PRO A 133 12.61 16.78 24.28
CA PRO A 133 12.64 17.05 25.71
C PRO A 133 12.44 18.54 26.02
N VAL A 134 11.84 18.85 27.18
CA VAL A 134 11.68 20.24 27.67
C VAL A 134 13.01 21.01 27.68
N SER A 135 14.10 20.35 28.07
CA SER A 135 15.39 20.99 28.32
C SER A 135 16.16 21.44 27.08
N VAL A 136 15.73 21.05 25.87
CA VAL A 136 16.48 21.34 24.63
C VAL A 136 16.19 22.76 24.12
N ASP A 137 15.20 23.43 24.69
CA ASP A 137 14.73 24.72 24.20
C ASP A 137 14.53 25.70 25.35
N HIS A 138 15.60 26.45 25.66
CA HIS A 138 15.58 27.46 26.72
C HIS A 138 14.67 28.66 26.40
N GLN A 139 14.15 28.77 25.17
CA GLN A 139 13.23 29.83 24.76
C GLN A 139 11.76 29.37 24.70
N ALA A 140 11.50 28.06 24.60
CA ALA A 140 10.14 27.54 24.60
C ALA A 140 9.46 27.59 25.98
N LYS A 141 8.21 28.05 26.02
CA LYS A 141 7.34 28.02 27.21
C LYS A 141 6.82 26.60 27.54
N ARG A 142 7.51 25.55 27.12
CA ARG A 142 7.06 24.16 27.27
C ARG A 142 7.28 23.67 28.68
N THR A 143 6.28 22.99 29.22
CA THR A 143 6.30 22.43 30.58
C THR A 143 6.43 20.91 30.60
N LYS A 144 6.38 20.24 29.43
CA LYS A 144 6.42 18.77 29.29
C LYS A 144 7.13 18.32 28.00
N ASP A 145 7.67 17.11 28.05
CA ASP A 145 8.20 16.43 26.86
C ASP A 145 7.08 16.15 25.85
N VAL A 146 7.42 16.24 24.56
CA VAL A 146 6.48 16.00 23.46
C VAL A 146 6.97 14.83 22.63
N ASN A 147 6.15 13.79 22.47
CA ASN A 147 6.39 12.73 21.51
C ASN A 147 5.45 12.92 20.33
N TRP A 148 5.96 13.39 19.18
CA TRP A 148 5.09 13.85 18.10
C TRP A 148 4.23 12.72 17.49
N LEU A 149 4.66 11.46 17.56
CA LEU A 149 3.84 10.31 17.11
C LEU A 149 2.60 10.12 17.99
N ARG A 150 2.73 10.35 19.31
CA ARG A 150 1.61 10.24 20.28
C ARG A 150 0.80 11.53 20.33
N ASP A 151 1.48 12.66 20.43
CA ASP A 151 0.90 13.93 20.88
C ASP A 151 0.45 14.82 19.73
N ILE A 152 1.12 14.80 18.57
CA ILE A 152 0.91 15.76 17.48
C ILE A 152 0.25 15.11 16.27
N LEU A 153 0.86 14.04 15.76
CA LEU A 153 0.44 13.35 14.53
C LEU A 153 -1.05 12.97 14.54
N PRO A 154 -1.60 12.36 15.61
CA PRO A 154 -3.02 12.03 15.62
C PRO A 154 -3.91 13.27 15.58
N GLN A 155 -3.54 14.33 16.31
CA GLN A 155 -4.30 15.59 16.33
C GLN A 155 -4.35 16.21 14.93
N LEU A 156 -3.22 16.25 14.21
CA LEU A 156 -3.15 16.79 12.86
C LEU A 156 -3.98 15.98 11.86
N LEU A 157 -4.06 14.65 12.01
CA LEU A 157 -4.89 13.78 11.15
C LEU A 157 -6.39 13.88 11.48
N GLU A 158 -6.74 13.97 12.77
CA GLU A 158 -8.14 14.01 13.24
C GLU A 158 -8.78 15.39 13.04
N THR A 159 -7.98 16.46 12.98
CA THR A 159 -8.44 17.84 12.75
C THR A 159 -8.28 18.32 11.31
N ASN A 160 -7.70 17.49 10.42
CA ASN A 160 -7.52 17.84 9.02
C ASN A 160 -8.86 18.18 8.35
N THR A 161 -8.96 19.37 7.78
CA THR A 161 -10.19 19.93 7.23
C THR A 161 -10.62 19.28 5.92
N GLN A 162 -9.69 18.67 5.17
CA GLN A 162 -10.02 17.97 3.92
C GLN A 162 -10.62 16.59 4.18
N GLN A 163 -10.08 15.86 5.16
CA GLN A 163 -10.62 14.58 5.61
C GLN A 163 -10.06 14.23 6.99
N LYS A 164 -10.95 13.98 7.95
CA LYS A 164 -10.57 13.46 9.26
C LYS A 164 -10.18 11.99 9.12
N ILE A 165 -9.02 11.64 9.64
CA ILE A 165 -8.52 10.27 9.69
C ILE A 165 -8.27 9.93 11.15
N TYR A 166 -8.75 8.77 11.59
CA TYR A 166 -8.61 8.27 12.95
C TYR A 166 -7.54 7.18 13.00
N PRO A 167 -6.29 7.49 13.39
CA PRO A 167 -5.19 6.55 13.30
C PRO A 167 -5.02 5.68 14.55
N ARG A 168 -4.46 4.50 14.36
CA ARG A 168 -3.72 3.78 15.38
C ARG A 168 -2.23 3.94 15.14
N VAL A 169 -1.54 4.63 16.05
CA VAL A 169 -0.11 4.92 15.94
C VAL A 169 0.66 4.01 16.89
N MET A 170 1.63 3.30 16.34
CA MET A 170 2.48 2.33 17.03
C MET A 170 3.96 2.67 16.81
N THR A 171 4.79 2.32 17.78
CA THR A 171 6.25 2.32 17.64
C THR A 171 6.78 0.91 17.88
N TYR A 172 7.81 0.50 17.15
CA TYR A 172 8.47 -0.78 17.33
C TYR A 172 9.88 -0.58 17.88
N GLY A 173 10.11 -1.09 19.10
CA GLY A 173 11.42 -1.05 19.73
C GLY A 173 12.18 -2.36 19.58
N TYR A 174 13.40 -2.26 19.07
CA TYR A 174 14.32 -3.38 18.92
C TYR A 174 15.73 -2.95 19.32
N ASN A 175 16.59 -3.90 19.68
CA ASN A 175 17.97 -3.57 20.00
C ASN A 175 18.79 -3.40 18.71
N ALA A 176 18.77 -2.20 18.15
CA ALA A 176 19.50 -1.87 16.93
C ALA A 176 21.03 -2.04 17.09
N ASP A 177 21.56 -1.91 18.30
CA ASP A 177 23.01 -1.98 18.57
C ASP A 177 23.53 -3.44 18.57
N VAL A 178 22.66 -4.43 18.80
CA VAL A 178 23.04 -5.86 18.73
C VAL A 178 23.52 -6.25 17.33
N TRP A 179 22.95 -5.64 16.29
CA TRP A 179 23.39 -5.84 14.91
C TRP A 179 24.86 -5.42 14.70
N MET A 180 25.40 -4.48 15.47
CA MET A 180 26.81 -4.09 15.36
C MET A 180 27.76 -5.14 15.92
N THR A 181 27.35 -5.85 16.96
CA THR A 181 28.21 -6.78 17.71
C THR A 181 28.11 -8.22 17.24
N LYS A 182 27.12 -8.54 16.40
CA LYS A 182 26.88 -9.90 15.92
C LYS A 182 26.79 -9.99 14.37
N SER A 183 26.35 -11.15 13.86
CA SER A 183 26.38 -11.52 12.44
C SER A 183 25.50 -10.62 11.55
N VAL A 184 25.92 -10.48 10.29
CA VAL A 184 25.24 -9.74 9.21
C VAL A 184 23.79 -10.21 8.98
N GLN A 185 23.47 -11.47 9.32
CA GLN A 185 22.14 -12.08 9.15
C GLN A 185 21.10 -11.66 10.20
N GLU A 186 21.47 -10.91 11.24
CA GLU A 186 20.57 -10.67 12.38
C GLU A 186 19.47 -9.63 12.14
N ILE A 187 19.46 -8.91 11.01
CA ILE A 187 18.37 -7.97 10.69
C ILE A 187 17.03 -8.67 10.46
N ASP A 188 17.04 -9.95 10.11
CA ASP A 188 15.82 -10.72 9.85
C ASP A 188 15.06 -11.03 11.15
N VAL A 189 15.75 -11.10 12.30
CA VAL A 189 15.13 -11.36 13.61
C VAL A 189 14.17 -10.24 14.04
N PRO A 190 14.57 -8.95 14.12
CA PRO A 190 13.65 -7.87 14.45
C PRO A 190 12.55 -7.70 13.39
N VAL A 191 12.81 -8.03 12.12
CA VAL A 191 11.79 -8.01 11.06
C VAL A 191 10.72 -9.08 11.31
N ASN A 192 11.11 -10.33 11.54
CA ASN A 192 10.18 -11.42 11.80
C ASN A 192 9.37 -11.18 13.09
N ASN A 193 10.01 -10.64 14.13
CA ASN A 193 9.34 -10.27 15.36
C ASN A 193 8.34 -9.13 15.15
N LEU A 194 8.70 -8.09 14.39
CA LEU A 194 7.80 -7.00 14.01
C LEU A 194 6.57 -7.53 13.27
N LEU A 195 6.76 -8.33 12.21
CA LEU A 195 5.66 -8.85 11.41
C LEU A 195 4.74 -9.77 12.22
N SER A 196 5.30 -10.58 13.13
CA SER A 196 4.53 -11.42 14.06
C SER A 196 3.70 -10.58 15.05
N CYS A 197 4.31 -9.54 15.64
CA CYS A 197 3.60 -8.60 16.52
C CYS A 197 2.47 -7.89 15.77
N LEU A 198 2.74 -7.40 14.54
CA LEU A 198 1.74 -6.75 13.71
C LEU A 198 0.59 -7.67 13.35
N SER A 199 0.87 -8.94 13.03
CA SER A 199 -0.18 -9.93 12.76
C SER A 199 -1.11 -10.11 13.95
N THR A 200 -0.57 -10.09 15.17
CA THR A 200 -1.36 -10.20 16.40
C THR A 200 -2.19 -8.92 16.63
N GLU A 201 -1.56 -7.75 16.51
CA GLU A 201 -2.24 -6.46 16.69
C GLU A 201 -3.30 -6.16 15.62
N ARG A 202 -3.24 -6.85 14.47
CA ARG A 202 -4.12 -6.64 13.33
C ARG A 202 -5.07 -7.81 13.05
N ASP A 203 -5.10 -8.80 13.94
CA ASP A 203 -5.93 -10.01 13.79
C ASP A 203 -7.41 -9.69 13.48
N GLN A 204 -7.96 -8.66 14.12
CA GLN A 204 -9.36 -8.25 13.97
C GLN A 204 -9.64 -7.37 12.73
N ASP A 205 -8.60 -6.89 12.04
CA ASP A 205 -8.70 -6.04 10.85
C ASP A 205 -7.41 -6.11 10.01
N PRO A 206 -7.10 -7.28 9.42
CA PRO A 206 -5.84 -7.52 8.73
C PRO A 206 -5.69 -6.65 7.47
N GLU A 207 -6.80 -6.18 6.92
CA GLU A 207 -6.87 -5.36 5.70
C GLU A 207 -6.80 -3.84 5.97
N ARG A 208 -6.68 -3.40 7.23
CA ARG A 208 -6.57 -1.96 7.54
C ARG A 208 -5.35 -1.35 6.85
N PRO A 209 -5.47 -0.23 6.11
CA PRO A 209 -4.32 0.44 5.49
C PRO A 209 -3.14 0.60 6.46
N LEU A 210 -1.95 0.14 6.06
CA LEU A 210 -0.73 0.18 6.89
C LEU A 210 0.27 1.18 6.32
N PHE A 211 0.67 2.14 7.15
CA PHE A 211 1.71 3.11 6.86
C PHE A 211 2.90 2.91 7.79
N PHE A 212 4.07 3.24 7.27
CA PHE A 212 5.33 3.00 7.92
C PHE A 212 6.13 4.30 8.07
N VAL A 213 6.80 4.47 9.20
CA VAL A 213 7.70 5.60 9.48
C VAL A 213 9.06 5.04 9.86
N GLY A 214 10.08 5.30 9.05
CA GLY A 214 11.44 4.86 9.31
C GLY A 214 12.35 6.05 9.58
N HIS A 215 13.14 6.00 10.65
CA HIS A 215 14.24 6.94 10.87
C HIS A 215 15.59 6.22 10.76
N SER A 216 16.54 6.79 10.01
CA SER A 216 17.90 6.28 9.94
C SER A 216 17.91 4.77 9.57
N LEU A 217 18.73 3.92 10.21
CA LEU A 217 18.72 2.47 9.93
C LEU A 217 17.37 1.77 10.21
N GLY A 218 16.48 2.37 11.00
CA GLY A 218 15.13 1.83 11.22
C GLY A 218 14.31 1.82 9.93
N GLY A 219 14.58 2.75 9.01
CA GLY A 219 14.03 2.72 7.66
C GLY A 219 14.49 1.51 6.85
N ILE A 220 15.73 1.04 7.00
CA ILE A 220 16.23 -0.14 6.29
C ILE A 220 15.60 -1.43 6.85
N VAL A 221 15.39 -1.51 8.18
CA VAL A 221 14.66 -2.64 8.80
C VAL A 221 13.23 -2.73 8.27
N LEU A 222 12.57 -1.58 8.13
CA LEU A 222 11.23 -1.47 7.56
C LEU A 222 11.21 -1.87 6.07
N GLN A 223 12.19 -1.42 5.29
CA GLN A 223 12.37 -1.84 3.90
C GLN A 223 12.48 -3.37 3.79
N GLN A 224 13.28 -4.00 4.65
CA GLN A 224 13.40 -5.47 4.72
C GLN A 224 12.06 -6.13 5.09
N ALA A 225 11.29 -5.54 6.00
CA ALA A 225 9.96 -6.06 6.34
C ALA A 225 9.01 -6.04 5.14
N ILE A 226 9.03 -4.98 4.32
CA ILE A 226 8.23 -4.89 3.10
C ILE A 226 8.69 -5.90 2.04
N VAL A 227 10.01 -6.08 1.90
CA VAL A 227 10.56 -7.13 1.01
C VAL A 227 10.09 -8.52 1.45
N ALA A 228 10.14 -8.81 2.75
CA ALA A 228 9.67 -10.08 3.31
C ALA A 228 8.15 -10.29 3.12
N LEU A 229 7.35 -9.22 3.17
CA LEU A 229 5.92 -9.30 2.87
C LEU A 229 5.65 -9.67 1.40
N ALA A 230 6.44 -9.13 0.47
CA ALA A 230 6.27 -9.38 -0.96
C ALA A 230 6.82 -10.74 -1.41
N LYS A 231 7.99 -11.14 -0.88
CA LYS A 231 8.73 -12.34 -1.33
C LYS A 231 8.53 -13.56 -0.43
N GLY A 232 7.94 -13.39 0.76
CA GLY A 232 7.78 -14.44 1.78
C GLY A 232 8.88 -14.41 2.86
N PRO A 233 8.72 -15.20 3.95
CA PRO A 233 9.63 -15.19 5.08
C PRO A 233 11.06 -15.58 4.68
N MET A 234 12.04 -14.78 5.10
CA MET A 234 13.44 -15.04 4.83
C MET A 234 13.96 -16.16 5.74
N THR A 235 14.62 -17.17 5.19
CA THR A 235 15.39 -18.15 5.97
C THR A 235 16.81 -17.64 6.15
N SER A 236 17.36 -17.78 7.35
CA SER A 236 18.75 -17.39 7.68
C SER A 236 19.81 -18.23 6.95
N SER A 237 19.42 -19.27 6.20
CA SER A 237 20.31 -20.28 5.62
C SER A 237 20.30 -20.33 4.09
N GLY A 238 19.60 -19.44 3.38
CA GLY A 238 19.49 -19.51 1.92
C GLY A 238 18.77 -20.77 1.42
N LEU A 239 18.08 -21.48 2.32
CA LEU A 239 17.21 -22.60 2.00
C LEU A 239 15.85 -22.06 1.59
N GLU A 240 15.25 -22.64 0.55
CA GLU A 240 13.87 -22.35 0.14
C GLU A 240 12.94 -22.31 1.36
N PRO A 241 12.07 -21.29 1.50
CA PRO A 241 11.15 -21.19 2.63
C PRO A 241 10.31 -22.47 2.73
N THR A 242 10.26 -23.07 3.92
CA THR A 242 9.41 -24.23 4.15
C THR A 242 7.95 -23.86 3.83
N PRO A 243 7.15 -24.77 3.24
CA PRO A 243 5.73 -24.53 2.91
C PRO A 243 4.86 -24.11 4.11
N SER A 244 5.38 -24.26 5.33
CA SER A 244 4.75 -23.93 6.62
C SER A 244 5.12 -22.53 7.17
N ALA A 245 5.95 -21.74 6.47
CA ALA A 245 6.31 -20.40 6.94
C ALA A 245 5.11 -19.44 6.79
N LYS A 246 4.65 -18.87 7.92
CA LYS A 246 3.48 -17.97 7.98
C LYS A 246 3.69 -16.77 7.06
N ARG A 247 2.94 -16.69 5.96
CA ARG A 247 2.89 -15.51 5.09
C ARG A 247 1.95 -14.47 5.67
N TYR A 248 2.42 -13.24 5.79
CA TYR A 248 1.61 -12.10 6.21
C TYR A 248 1.17 -11.33 4.98
N ASN A 249 -0.13 -11.05 4.88
CA ASN A 249 -0.68 -10.20 3.83
C ASN A 249 -1.08 -8.87 4.45
N PHE A 250 -0.14 -7.93 4.55
CA PHE A 250 -0.43 -6.59 5.05
C PHE A 250 -0.54 -5.60 3.89
N PRO A 251 -1.65 -4.84 3.79
CA PRO A 251 -1.83 -3.83 2.76
C PRO A 251 -1.00 -2.58 3.10
N VAL A 252 0.29 -2.61 2.78
CA VAL A 252 1.19 -1.46 2.94
C VAL A 252 0.81 -0.39 1.91
N LYS A 253 0.46 0.81 2.38
CA LYS A 253 -0.03 1.93 1.55
C LYS A 253 0.89 3.13 1.48
N GLY A 254 1.98 3.13 2.24
CA GLY A 254 3.02 4.13 2.08
C GLY A 254 4.06 4.12 3.18
N CYS A 255 5.21 4.72 2.89
CA CYS A 255 6.31 4.85 3.84
C CYS A 255 6.83 6.28 3.91
N MET A 256 7.15 6.75 5.11
CA MET A 256 7.83 8.02 5.37
C MET A 256 9.23 7.74 5.90
N LEU A 257 10.26 8.21 5.22
CA LEU A 257 11.66 7.86 5.50
C LEU A 257 12.45 9.11 5.89
N PHE A 258 12.86 9.21 7.15
CA PHE A 258 13.61 10.34 7.70
C PHE A 258 15.10 10.00 7.84
N GLY A 259 15.95 10.64 7.04
CA GLY A 259 17.40 10.42 7.07
C GLY A 259 17.76 8.95 6.81
N VAL A 260 17.04 8.27 5.94
CA VAL A 260 17.31 6.86 5.62
C VAL A 260 18.26 6.84 4.43
N PRO A 261 19.49 6.28 4.54
CA PRO A 261 20.43 6.23 3.43
C PRO A 261 19.93 5.22 2.40
N ASN A 262 19.29 5.70 1.32
CA ASN A 262 18.63 4.85 0.33
C ASN A 262 18.84 5.33 -1.12
N ARG A 263 19.99 5.96 -1.37
CA ARG A 263 20.40 6.51 -2.67
C ARG A 263 20.10 5.54 -3.81
N GLY A 264 19.48 6.05 -4.88
CA GLY A 264 18.92 5.31 -6.03
C GLY A 264 19.74 4.17 -6.66
N SER A 265 19.95 4.14 -7.98
CA SER A 265 20.48 2.95 -8.71
C SER A 265 21.92 2.53 -8.36
N ASP A 266 22.58 3.21 -7.42
CA ASP A 266 23.98 2.99 -7.07
C ASP A 266 24.13 2.46 -5.64
N VAL A 267 24.35 1.15 -5.58
CA VAL A 267 24.54 0.39 -4.33
C VAL A 267 25.80 0.86 -3.58
N ALA A 268 26.87 1.26 -4.28
CA ALA A 268 28.12 1.70 -3.65
C ALA A 268 27.94 3.03 -2.91
N HIS A 269 27.14 3.93 -3.46
CA HIS A 269 26.79 5.17 -2.78
C HIS A 269 25.90 4.94 -1.56
N THR A 270 24.91 4.05 -1.66
CA THR A 270 24.09 3.67 -0.49
C THR A 270 24.93 3.07 0.61
N ALA A 271 25.85 2.16 0.28
CA ALA A 271 26.81 1.59 1.22
C ALA A 271 27.67 2.70 1.87
N THR A 272 28.11 3.70 1.10
CA THR A 272 28.89 4.85 1.63
C THR A 272 28.08 5.69 2.64
N GLY A 273 26.82 5.98 2.35
CA GLY A 273 25.93 6.70 3.27
C GLY A 273 25.70 5.92 4.57
N ILE A 274 25.50 4.62 4.45
CA ILE A 274 25.39 3.73 5.61
C ILE A 274 26.69 3.74 6.42
N LEU A 275 27.86 3.57 5.79
CA LEU A 275 29.16 3.62 6.49
C LEU A 275 29.37 4.94 7.22
N THR A 276 29.00 6.07 6.60
CA THR A 276 29.07 7.40 7.23
C THR A 276 28.21 7.47 8.49
N LEU A 277 26.99 6.96 8.42
CA LEU A 277 26.09 6.87 9.57
C LEU A 277 26.67 5.97 10.68
N LEU A 278 27.18 4.79 10.34
CA LEU A 278 27.78 3.86 11.30
C LEU A 278 28.98 4.48 12.02
N ASN A 279 29.85 5.17 11.27
CA ASN A 279 31.03 5.85 11.81
C ASN A 279 30.69 7.07 12.67
N THR A 280 29.57 7.74 12.38
CA THR A 280 29.12 8.89 13.16
C THR A 280 28.52 8.47 14.51
N VAL A 281 27.80 7.34 14.53
CA VAL A 281 27.12 6.83 15.73
C VAL A 281 28.08 6.04 16.63
N PHE A 282 28.96 5.24 16.04
CA PHE A 282 29.96 4.45 16.76
C PHE A 282 31.33 4.99 16.38
N ASN A 283 32.11 5.46 17.35
CA ASN A 283 33.46 5.94 17.11
C ASN A 283 34.39 4.76 16.75
N VAL A 284 34.33 4.29 15.50
CA VAL A 284 34.89 2.98 15.09
C VAL A 284 36.39 3.05 14.80
N ASN A 285 37.13 2.03 15.24
CA ASN A 285 38.56 1.84 14.95
C ASN A 285 38.79 1.08 13.62
N ARG A 286 40.00 1.17 13.06
CA ARG A 286 40.36 0.57 11.75
C ARG A 286 40.06 -0.92 11.61
N ASN A 287 40.13 -1.70 12.69
CA ASN A 287 39.90 -3.16 12.66
C ASN A 287 38.43 -3.56 12.46
N MET A 288 37.47 -2.66 12.70
CA MET A 288 36.04 -2.92 12.52
C MET A 288 35.53 -2.52 11.13
N ILE A 289 36.37 -1.89 10.30
CA ILE A 289 35.96 -1.36 8.99
C ILE A 289 35.53 -2.48 8.03
N GLN A 290 36.21 -3.64 8.05
CA GLN A 290 35.86 -4.77 7.16
C GLN A 290 34.48 -5.36 7.46
N ASP A 291 34.09 -5.43 8.73
CA ASP A 291 32.76 -5.91 9.12
C ASP A 291 31.68 -4.89 8.78
N LEU A 292 32.00 -3.59 8.91
CA LEU A 292 31.09 -2.52 8.51
C LEU A 292 30.86 -2.48 7.02
N ASP A 293 31.87 -2.80 6.20
CA ASP A 293 31.76 -2.85 4.74
C ASP A 293 30.81 -3.97 4.28
N LYS A 294 30.93 -5.17 4.86
CA LYS A 294 29.98 -6.27 4.60
C LYS A 294 28.56 -5.91 5.04
N LYS A 295 28.46 -5.23 6.18
CA LYS A 295 27.19 -4.79 6.77
C LYS A 295 26.52 -3.69 5.95
N SER A 296 27.27 -2.70 5.48
CA SER A 296 26.77 -1.62 4.63
C SER A 296 26.32 -2.15 3.27
N GLN A 297 27.07 -3.10 2.69
CA GLN A 297 26.68 -3.78 1.45
C GLN A 297 25.34 -4.50 1.60
N ARG A 298 25.13 -5.29 2.67
CA ARG A 298 23.84 -5.96 2.90
C ARG A 298 22.69 -4.96 3.04
N LEU A 299 22.89 -3.87 3.77
CA LEU A 299 21.86 -2.84 3.96
C LEU A 299 21.55 -2.12 2.64
N ALA A 300 22.55 -1.90 1.79
CA ALA A 300 22.36 -1.37 0.45
C ALA A 300 21.61 -2.35 -0.47
N ASP A 301 21.88 -3.65 -0.37
CA ASP A 301 21.14 -4.69 -1.09
C ASP A 301 19.66 -4.71 -0.68
N ILE A 302 19.37 -4.54 0.62
CA ILE A 302 17.99 -4.43 1.14
C ILE A 302 17.29 -3.21 0.53
N ALA A 303 17.94 -2.05 0.52
CA ALA A 303 17.37 -0.84 -0.07
C ALA A 303 17.08 -1.02 -1.57
N SER A 304 17.98 -1.71 -2.30
CA SER A 304 17.81 -2.06 -3.72
C SER A 304 16.63 -3.03 -3.94
N GLN A 305 16.51 -4.08 -3.12
CA GLN A 305 15.38 -5.01 -3.21
C GLN A 305 14.05 -4.34 -2.87
N PHE A 306 14.03 -3.49 -1.84
CA PHE A 306 12.86 -2.72 -1.49
C PHE A 306 12.42 -1.84 -2.66
N ARG A 307 13.35 -1.20 -3.36
CA ARG A 307 13.05 -0.41 -4.56
C ARG A 307 12.30 -1.26 -5.59
N GLN A 308 12.80 -2.44 -5.93
CA GLN A 308 12.13 -3.34 -6.87
C GLN A 308 10.71 -3.68 -6.40
N VAL A 309 10.56 -4.07 -5.14
CA VAL A 309 9.27 -4.43 -4.55
C VAL A 309 8.29 -3.26 -4.55
N ARG A 310 8.71 -2.06 -4.13
CA ARG A 310 7.80 -0.90 -4.12
C ARG A 310 7.37 -0.48 -5.52
N HIS A 311 8.21 -0.63 -6.55
CA HIS A 311 7.82 -0.33 -7.92
C HIS A 311 6.82 -1.36 -8.44
N GLN A 312 7.07 -2.64 -8.17
CA GLN A 312 6.15 -3.72 -8.53
C GLN A 312 4.78 -3.60 -7.85
N HIS A 313 4.74 -3.10 -6.61
CA HIS A 313 3.53 -3.00 -5.80
C HIS A 313 2.98 -1.56 -5.69
N SER A 314 3.53 -0.60 -6.44
CA SER A 314 3.20 0.83 -6.39
C SER A 314 3.10 1.40 -4.96
N ILE A 315 4.06 1.06 -4.08
CA ILE A 315 4.08 1.55 -2.70
C ILE A 315 4.69 2.97 -2.69
N PRO A 316 3.92 4.00 -2.34
CA PRO A 316 4.41 5.38 -2.34
C PRO A 316 5.37 5.61 -1.18
N VAL A 317 6.36 6.48 -1.40
CA VAL A 317 7.38 6.82 -0.40
C VAL A 317 7.61 8.33 -0.41
N ILE A 318 7.64 8.94 0.76
CA ILE A 318 8.13 10.31 0.96
C ILE A 318 9.40 10.26 1.81
N SER A 319 10.43 10.98 1.37
CA SER A 319 11.72 11.02 2.05
C SER A 319 12.03 12.40 2.59
N PHE A 320 12.68 12.43 3.75
CA PHE A 320 13.16 13.63 4.41
C PHE A 320 14.66 13.54 4.61
N PHE A 321 15.38 14.63 4.37
CA PHE A 321 16.83 14.72 4.57
C PHE A 321 17.20 15.90 5.48
N GLU A 322 18.35 15.80 6.13
CA GLU A 322 18.89 16.84 7.01
C GLU A 322 19.56 17.97 6.22
N GLN A 323 19.49 19.20 6.72
CA GLN A 323 20.20 20.35 6.13
C GLN A 323 21.29 20.92 7.04
N GLN A 324 21.34 20.52 8.31
CA GLN A 324 22.39 20.94 9.24
C GLN A 324 23.38 19.80 9.48
N LYS A 325 24.66 20.16 9.55
CA LYS A 325 25.76 19.23 9.80
C LYS A 325 25.73 18.70 11.22
N TYR A 326 26.20 17.46 11.40
CA TYR A 326 26.35 16.86 12.72
C TYR A 326 27.70 17.26 13.36
N GLY A 327 27.70 18.33 14.16
CA GLY A 327 28.91 18.82 14.84
C GLY A 327 29.91 19.56 13.94
N SER A 328 31.00 20.07 14.51
CA SER A 328 31.92 21.04 13.87
C SER A 328 32.93 20.43 12.88
N GLY A 329 32.75 19.17 12.46
CA GLY A 329 33.71 18.47 11.58
C GLY A 329 33.15 17.33 10.73
N LEU A 330 31.86 16.97 10.87
CA LEU A 330 31.21 15.97 10.03
C LEU A 330 30.24 16.66 9.08
N GLY A 331 30.09 16.14 7.87
CA GLY A 331 29.17 16.65 6.85
C GLY A 331 27.71 16.32 7.15
N LEU A 332 26.89 16.29 6.10
CA LEU A 332 25.58 15.64 6.14
C LEU A 332 25.81 14.12 6.13
N ILE A 333 25.12 13.39 7.00
CA ILE A 333 25.09 11.93 7.05
C ILE A 333 24.28 11.37 5.89
N VAL A 334 23.14 11.98 5.57
CA VAL A 334 22.33 11.65 4.38
C VAL A 334 22.09 12.92 3.58
N ASP A 335 22.79 13.04 2.45
CA ASP A 335 22.61 14.16 1.50
C ASP A 335 21.25 14.08 0.77
N LYS A 336 20.86 15.21 0.16
CA LYS A 336 19.61 15.32 -0.63
C LYS A 336 19.48 14.19 -1.64
N ASP A 337 20.56 13.89 -2.37
CA ASP A 337 20.59 12.90 -3.46
C ASP A 337 20.39 11.47 -2.94
N SER A 338 20.76 11.21 -1.69
CA SER A 338 20.55 9.94 -1.00
C SER A 338 19.14 9.74 -0.48
N ALA A 339 18.29 10.78 -0.52
CA ALA A 339 16.89 10.75 -0.13
C ALA A 339 15.94 10.78 -1.35
N VAL A 340 16.45 10.91 -2.57
CA VAL A 340 15.64 10.96 -3.80
C VAL A 340 15.15 9.56 -4.18
N PHE A 341 13.84 9.40 -4.30
CA PHE A 341 13.23 8.31 -5.05
C PHE A 341 12.59 8.86 -6.31
N GLU A 342 13.13 8.54 -7.48
CA GLU A 342 12.50 8.87 -8.75
C GLU A 342 11.30 7.93 -8.98
N TYR A 343 10.09 8.48 -8.92
CA TYR A 343 8.87 7.85 -9.42
C TYR A 343 7.92 8.96 -9.94
N PRO A 344 7.23 8.76 -11.08
CA PRO A 344 6.29 9.74 -11.61
C PRO A 344 5.16 10.06 -10.61
N GLY A 345 5.09 11.30 -10.12
CA GLY A 345 4.08 11.72 -9.12
C GLY A 345 4.50 11.53 -7.66
N SER A 346 5.72 11.05 -7.37
CA SER A 346 6.27 11.08 -6.01
C SER A 346 6.51 12.53 -5.57
N PRO A 347 6.18 12.91 -4.32
CA PRO A 347 6.62 14.18 -3.77
C PRO A 347 8.14 14.28 -3.83
N TRP A 348 8.67 15.46 -4.15
CA TRP A 348 10.11 15.75 -4.05
C TRP A 348 10.58 15.49 -2.61
N PRO A 349 11.83 15.02 -2.39
CA PRO A 349 12.33 14.87 -1.02
C PRO A 349 12.33 16.22 -0.31
N PHE A 350 11.97 16.21 0.97
CA PHE A 350 11.82 17.42 1.79
C PHE A 350 13.02 17.59 2.71
N GLY A 351 13.66 18.76 2.64
CA GLY A 351 14.74 19.12 3.56
C GLY A 351 14.16 19.58 4.90
N ILE A 352 14.74 19.10 5.99
CA ILE A 352 14.44 19.57 7.34
C ILE A 352 15.68 20.32 7.85
N ASP A 353 15.51 21.58 8.25
CA ASP A 353 16.59 22.45 8.75
C ASP A 353 17.07 22.05 10.15
N ARG A 354 17.61 20.83 10.25
CA ARG A 354 18.12 20.16 11.46
C ARG A 354 19.18 19.15 11.09
N ASN A 355 19.90 18.66 12.09
CA ASN A 355 20.81 17.52 11.95
C ASN A 355 20.05 16.18 12.02
N HIS A 356 20.75 15.09 11.68
CA HIS A 356 20.21 13.73 11.53
C HIS A 356 19.44 13.20 12.74
N LYS A 357 19.83 13.63 13.95
CA LYS A 357 19.21 13.19 15.20
C LYS A 357 17.98 14.04 15.56
N GLU A 358 17.98 15.31 15.17
CA GLU A 358 16.95 16.29 15.51
C GLU A 358 15.86 16.40 14.44
N MET A 359 16.12 15.98 13.21
CA MET A 359 15.16 16.02 12.10
C MET A 359 13.87 15.19 12.33
N ILE A 360 13.88 14.29 13.31
CA ILE A 360 12.75 13.43 13.68
C ILE A 360 12.10 13.84 15.03
N LYS A 361 12.45 15.02 15.55
CA LYS A 361 12.05 15.52 16.88
C LYS A 361 11.14 16.75 16.78
N PHE A 362 9.88 16.55 16.44
CA PHE A 362 8.93 17.65 16.32
C PHE A 362 8.29 18.01 17.66
N SER A 363 7.79 19.24 17.74
CA SER A 363 7.10 19.85 18.87
C SER A 363 5.94 20.72 18.36
N ASP A 364 5.18 21.31 19.27
CA ASP A 364 4.04 22.15 18.90
C ASP A 364 4.46 23.42 18.12
N ASP A 365 5.70 23.88 18.32
CA ASP A 365 6.24 25.12 17.73
C ASP A 365 6.68 24.95 16.26
N ASP A 366 6.89 23.71 15.80
CA ASP A 366 7.45 23.38 14.48
C ASP A 366 6.59 22.37 13.69
N THR A 367 5.29 22.32 13.99
CA THR A 367 4.33 21.45 13.31
C THR A 367 4.28 21.66 11.78
N HIS A 368 4.64 22.84 11.29
CA HIS A 368 4.77 23.13 9.84
C HIS A 368 5.75 22.18 9.13
N ALA A 369 6.80 21.71 9.82
CA ALA A 369 7.79 20.79 9.25
C ALA A 369 7.20 19.38 8.99
N LEU A 370 6.04 19.06 9.60
CA LEU A 370 5.29 17.83 9.39
C LEU A 370 4.25 17.93 8.27
N GLU A 371 3.96 19.11 7.72
CA GLU A 371 2.93 19.29 6.68
C GLU A 371 3.08 18.32 5.50
N PRO A 372 4.29 18.08 4.93
CA PRO A 372 4.45 17.11 3.85
C PRO A 372 4.10 15.68 4.27
N ALA A 373 4.42 15.30 5.51
CA ALA A 373 4.09 13.99 6.07
C ALA A 373 2.58 13.82 6.26
N ILE A 374 1.90 14.85 6.77
CA ILE A 374 0.44 14.85 6.95
C ILE A 374 -0.27 14.80 5.60
N TYR A 375 0.17 15.60 4.63
CA TYR A 375 -0.39 15.59 3.28
C TYR A 375 -0.25 14.20 2.64
N PHE A 376 0.93 13.60 2.72
CA PHE A 376 1.20 12.26 2.22
C PHE A 376 0.25 11.22 2.86
N LEU A 377 0.17 11.17 4.18
CA LEU A 377 -0.71 10.24 4.89
C LEU A 377 -2.17 10.46 4.48
N ALA A 378 -2.64 11.71 4.48
CA ALA A 378 -4.03 12.03 4.18
C ALA A 378 -4.42 11.64 2.76
N GLN A 379 -3.58 11.96 1.77
CA GLN A 379 -3.81 11.64 0.36
C GLN A 379 -3.94 10.13 0.13
N PHE A 380 -2.96 9.34 0.62
CA PHE A 380 -2.94 7.90 0.36
C PHE A 380 -3.91 7.11 1.24
N ALA A 381 -4.18 7.58 2.46
CA ALA A 381 -5.25 7.03 3.29
C ALA A 381 -6.61 7.23 2.63
N ARG A 382 -6.91 8.44 2.15
CA ARG A 382 -8.16 8.76 1.43
C ARG A 382 -8.39 7.83 0.25
N HIS A 383 -7.40 7.68 -0.64
CA HIS A 383 -7.53 6.82 -1.81
C HIS A 383 -7.81 5.37 -1.42
N THR A 384 -7.14 4.88 -0.37
CA THR A 384 -7.31 3.50 0.08
C THR A 384 -8.65 3.27 0.77
N LEU A 385 -9.07 4.18 1.64
CA LEU A 385 -10.35 4.08 2.34
C LEU A 385 -11.51 4.16 1.35
N LYS A 386 -11.46 5.10 0.38
CA LYS A 386 -12.47 5.16 -0.68
C LYS A 386 -12.53 3.86 -1.48
N ALA A 387 -11.38 3.32 -1.91
CA ALA A 387 -11.35 2.06 -2.65
C ALA A 387 -11.87 0.87 -1.81
N ARG A 388 -11.67 0.89 -0.50
CA ARG A 388 -12.21 -0.10 0.44
C ARG A 388 -13.72 0.05 0.57
N ASP A 389 -14.22 1.26 0.80
CA ASP A 389 -15.66 1.54 0.90
C ASP A 389 -16.36 1.16 -0.41
N ASP A 390 -15.80 1.54 -1.55
CA ASP A 390 -16.30 1.13 -2.87
C ASP A 390 -16.35 -0.40 -2.95
N ARG A 391 -15.25 -1.09 -2.62
CA ARG A 391 -15.20 -2.57 -2.62
C ARG A 391 -16.23 -3.19 -1.66
N GLU A 392 -16.38 -2.68 -0.44
CA GLU A 392 -17.33 -3.19 0.56
C GLU A 392 -18.78 -2.93 0.11
N ASN A 393 -19.07 -1.75 -0.45
CA ASN A 393 -20.36 -1.44 -1.05
C ASN A 393 -20.66 -2.35 -2.26
N TYR A 394 -19.68 -2.56 -3.14
CA TYR A 394 -19.80 -3.53 -4.25
C TYR A 394 -20.01 -4.95 -3.71
N THR A 395 -19.27 -5.38 -2.67
CA THR A 395 -19.40 -6.71 -2.07
C THR A 395 -20.74 -6.89 -1.34
N ALA A 396 -21.27 -5.84 -0.72
CA ALA A 396 -22.59 -5.85 -0.07
C ALA A 396 -23.74 -5.86 -1.08
N LEU A 397 -23.51 -5.36 -2.30
CA LEU A 397 -24.42 -5.49 -3.44
C LEU A 397 -24.35 -6.87 -4.09
N LEU A 398 -23.27 -7.65 -3.83
CA LEU A 398 -23.18 -9.04 -4.24
C LEU A 398 -23.95 -9.92 -3.23
N PRO A 399 -24.90 -10.76 -3.67
CA PRO A 399 -25.59 -11.68 -2.76
C PRO A 399 -24.59 -12.65 -2.11
N PRO A 400 -24.79 -13.05 -0.83
CA PRO A 400 -23.94 -14.03 -0.19
C PRO A 400 -23.96 -15.35 -0.97
N PRO A 401 -22.88 -16.16 -0.95
CA PRO A 401 -22.78 -17.41 -1.73
C PRO A 401 -23.91 -18.43 -1.49
N ALA A 402 -24.68 -18.26 -0.41
CA ALA A 402 -25.79 -19.13 -0.02
C ALA A 402 -27.17 -18.43 0.06
N ALA A 403 -27.28 -17.14 -0.28
CA ALA A 403 -28.57 -16.46 -0.41
C ALA A 403 -28.65 -15.80 -1.79
N ARG A 404 -28.85 -16.65 -2.80
CA ARG A 404 -29.11 -16.26 -4.18
C ARG A 404 -30.35 -15.37 -4.21
N ASN A 405 -30.16 -14.11 -4.63
CA ASN A 405 -31.25 -13.18 -4.92
C ASN A 405 -31.77 -13.48 -6.32
N PRO A 406 -33.05 -13.89 -6.50
CA PRO A 406 -33.60 -14.23 -7.81
C PRO A 406 -33.50 -13.09 -8.85
N GLY A 407 -33.47 -11.83 -8.39
CA GLY A 407 -33.38 -10.66 -9.28
C GLY A 407 -31.98 -10.32 -9.81
N LEU A 408 -30.90 -10.90 -9.26
CA LEU A 408 -29.53 -10.75 -9.78
C LEU A 408 -29.11 -11.94 -10.66
N GLU A 409 -29.64 -13.14 -10.37
CA GLU A 409 -29.53 -14.31 -11.27
C GLU A 409 -30.04 -13.96 -12.67
N ASP A 410 -31.10 -13.15 -12.78
CA ASP A 410 -31.70 -12.79 -14.07
C ASP A 410 -30.82 -11.87 -14.96
N LYS A 411 -29.87 -11.13 -14.38
CA LYS A 411 -28.99 -10.22 -15.16
C LYS A 411 -27.68 -10.85 -15.64
N PHE A 412 -27.18 -11.87 -14.94
CA PHE A 412 -25.93 -12.56 -15.29
C PHE A 412 -26.15 -13.99 -15.81
N SER A 413 -27.35 -14.56 -15.69
CA SER A 413 -27.77 -15.78 -16.39
C SER A 413 -27.59 -15.67 -17.90
N ILE A 414 -27.75 -14.44 -18.43
CA ILE A 414 -27.51 -14.13 -19.83
C ILE A 414 -26.05 -14.43 -20.26
N LEU A 415 -25.07 -14.44 -19.35
CA LEU A 415 -23.70 -14.81 -19.71
C LEU A 415 -23.59 -16.27 -20.18
N ASN A 416 -24.51 -17.15 -19.76
CA ASN A 416 -24.56 -18.53 -20.25
C ASN A 416 -25.14 -18.63 -21.69
N SER A 417 -25.70 -17.56 -22.25
CA SER A 417 -26.13 -17.53 -23.66
C SER A 417 -25.05 -16.97 -24.59
N TYR A 418 -23.84 -16.66 -24.10
CA TYR A 418 -22.74 -16.08 -24.88
C TYR A 418 -21.41 -16.80 -24.69
N ASP A 419 -20.71 -17.06 -25.80
CA ASP A 419 -19.28 -17.38 -25.80
C ASP A 419 -18.51 -16.08 -25.49
N THR A 420 -17.97 -15.98 -24.28
CA THR A 420 -17.23 -14.78 -23.86
C THR A 420 -15.74 -14.88 -24.19
N VAL A 421 -15.25 -13.89 -24.94
CA VAL A 421 -13.85 -13.80 -25.37
C VAL A 421 -13.22 -12.50 -24.88
N PHE A 422 -12.15 -12.60 -24.09
CA PHE A 422 -11.30 -11.48 -23.75
C PHE A 422 -10.19 -11.31 -24.78
N LEU A 423 -10.16 -10.16 -25.46
CA LEU A 423 -9.06 -9.76 -26.33
C LEU A 423 -8.19 -8.73 -25.61
N VAL A 424 -7.02 -9.17 -25.16
CA VAL A 424 -6.14 -8.42 -24.27
C VAL A 424 -4.98 -7.79 -25.04
N ASP A 425 -4.78 -6.50 -24.86
CA ASP A 425 -3.68 -5.76 -25.43
C ASP A 425 -2.37 -6.03 -24.68
N ASP A 426 -1.45 -6.75 -25.33
CA ASP A 426 -0.10 -7.09 -24.84
C ASP A 426 1.01 -6.27 -25.55
N SER A 427 0.65 -5.10 -26.08
CA SER A 427 1.60 -4.17 -26.70
C SER A 427 2.56 -3.53 -25.69
N SER A 428 3.61 -2.88 -26.20
CA SER A 428 4.59 -2.21 -25.34
C SER A 428 4.04 -1.01 -24.57
N SER A 429 2.95 -0.37 -25.02
CA SER A 429 2.31 0.76 -24.31
C SER A 429 1.60 0.34 -23.02
N MET A 430 1.34 -0.95 -22.86
CA MET A 430 0.67 -1.52 -21.69
C MET A 430 1.61 -1.78 -20.51
N ILE A 431 2.93 -1.57 -20.68
CA ILE A 431 3.94 -1.78 -19.64
C ILE A 431 3.65 -0.93 -18.38
N GLY A 432 3.78 -1.54 -17.20
CA GLY A 432 3.61 -0.87 -15.91
C GLY A 432 2.18 -0.97 -15.37
N GLU A 433 1.62 0.14 -14.89
CA GLU A 433 0.33 0.15 -14.17
C GLU A 433 -0.85 -0.30 -15.03
N ARG A 434 -0.78 -0.09 -16.35
CA ARG A 434 -1.79 -0.55 -17.31
C ARG A 434 -1.90 -2.08 -17.30
N TRP A 435 -0.78 -2.80 -17.30
CA TRP A 435 -0.76 -4.26 -17.21
C TRP A 435 -1.25 -4.81 -15.87
N GLU A 436 -0.96 -4.11 -14.77
CA GLU A 436 -1.49 -4.47 -13.44
C GLU A 436 -2.99 -4.19 -13.33
N LEU A 437 -3.53 -3.23 -14.09
CA LEU A 437 -4.98 -3.02 -14.18
C LEU A 437 -5.65 -4.15 -14.98
N VAL A 438 -5.06 -4.57 -16.11
CA VAL A 438 -5.50 -5.72 -16.90
C VAL A 438 -5.60 -6.97 -16.04
N LYS A 439 -4.59 -7.23 -15.19
CA LYS A 439 -4.60 -8.32 -14.22
C LYS A 439 -5.86 -8.34 -13.36
N ARG A 440 -6.21 -7.18 -12.77
CA ARG A 440 -7.37 -7.06 -11.87
C ARG A 440 -8.68 -7.31 -12.60
N ILE A 441 -8.80 -6.75 -13.80
CA ILE A 441 -10.00 -6.89 -14.64
C ILE A 441 -10.14 -8.34 -15.09
N LEU A 442 -9.08 -8.96 -15.62
CA LEU A 442 -9.11 -10.36 -16.05
C LEU A 442 -9.43 -11.28 -14.88
N TYR A 443 -8.76 -11.15 -13.74
CA TYR A 443 -8.98 -12.06 -12.61
C TYR A 443 -10.42 -11.97 -12.10
N HIS A 444 -10.96 -10.76 -11.97
CA HIS A 444 -12.33 -10.55 -11.54
C HIS A 444 -13.34 -11.08 -12.57
N SER A 445 -13.13 -10.76 -13.84
CA SER A 445 -14.06 -11.13 -14.91
C SER A 445 -14.04 -12.63 -15.19
N THR A 446 -12.88 -13.29 -15.16
CA THR A 446 -12.78 -14.75 -15.22
C THR A 446 -13.52 -15.40 -14.06
N SER A 447 -13.36 -14.91 -12.83
CA SER A 447 -14.07 -15.47 -11.68
C SER A 447 -15.59 -15.38 -11.79
N ILE A 448 -16.11 -14.32 -12.43
CA ILE A 448 -17.55 -14.16 -12.65
C ILE A 448 -17.97 -15.06 -13.81
N ALA A 449 -17.34 -14.91 -14.97
CA ALA A 449 -17.75 -15.60 -16.18
C ALA A 449 -17.71 -17.12 -16.03
N THR A 450 -16.66 -17.70 -15.41
CA THR A 450 -16.57 -19.16 -15.23
C THR A 450 -17.55 -19.73 -14.20
N SER A 451 -18.23 -18.88 -13.42
CA SER A 451 -19.28 -19.32 -12.50
C SER A 451 -20.66 -19.46 -13.16
N TYR A 452 -20.84 -18.87 -14.35
CA TYR A 452 -22.08 -18.92 -15.13
C TYR A 452 -21.90 -19.64 -16.47
N ASP A 453 -20.72 -19.54 -17.07
CA ASP A 453 -20.39 -20.11 -18.36
C ASP A 453 -19.72 -21.49 -18.20
N THR A 454 -20.45 -22.55 -18.56
CA THR A 454 -20.09 -23.94 -18.22
C THR A 454 -19.03 -24.56 -19.14
N ASP A 455 -18.85 -24.06 -20.37
CA ASP A 455 -17.76 -24.41 -21.28
C ASP A 455 -16.53 -23.48 -21.11
N GLY A 456 -16.69 -22.34 -20.46
CA GLY A 456 -15.62 -21.45 -20.02
C GLY A 456 -15.36 -20.32 -21.01
N ILE A 457 -14.40 -19.45 -20.70
CA ILE A 457 -14.12 -18.26 -21.51
C ILE A 457 -12.83 -18.39 -22.32
N ASP A 458 -12.71 -17.63 -23.39
CA ASP A 458 -11.47 -17.55 -24.16
C ASP A 458 -10.67 -16.29 -23.78
N ILE A 459 -9.35 -16.42 -23.64
CA ILE A 459 -8.43 -15.31 -23.36
C ILE A 459 -7.38 -15.25 -24.47
N HIS A 460 -7.48 -14.23 -25.31
CA HIS A 460 -6.63 -14.02 -26.47
C HIS A 460 -5.82 -12.73 -26.36
N PHE A 461 -4.66 -12.69 -27.02
CA PHE A 461 -3.77 -11.53 -27.02
C PHE A 461 -3.59 -10.93 -28.41
N LEU A 462 -3.35 -9.61 -28.47
CA LEU A 462 -3.17 -8.90 -29.73
C LEU A 462 -1.90 -9.34 -30.49
N ASN A 463 -0.78 -9.52 -29.78
CA ASN A 463 0.52 -9.84 -30.35
C ASN A 463 0.92 -11.30 -30.10
N ASN A 464 0.62 -11.87 -28.94
CA ASN A 464 1.08 -13.21 -28.54
C ASN A 464 0.04 -14.32 -28.77
N LYS A 465 -0.10 -14.75 -30.03
CA LYS A 465 -1.05 -15.82 -30.41
C LYS A 465 -0.78 -17.17 -29.73
N THR A 466 0.47 -17.47 -29.38
CA THR A 466 0.83 -18.73 -28.71
C THR A 466 0.41 -18.77 -27.25
N ALA A 467 0.06 -17.62 -26.68
CA ALA A 467 -0.44 -17.53 -25.31
C ALA A 467 -1.97 -17.49 -25.21
N ASN A 468 -2.67 -17.51 -26.35
CA ASN A 468 -4.13 -17.64 -26.37
C ASN A 468 -4.54 -18.95 -25.68
N GLN A 469 -5.58 -18.88 -24.86
CA GLN A 469 -6.15 -20.03 -24.19
C GLN A 469 -7.65 -20.02 -24.35
N ASP A 470 -8.20 -21.15 -24.79
CA ASP A 470 -9.62 -21.35 -25.01
C ASP A 470 -10.20 -22.15 -23.84
N ASN A 471 -11.49 -22.00 -23.55
CA ASN A 471 -12.21 -22.77 -22.51
C ASN A 471 -11.59 -22.66 -21.11
N VAL A 472 -11.14 -21.46 -20.72
CA VAL A 472 -10.62 -21.17 -19.39
C VAL A 472 -11.75 -21.25 -18.37
N LYS A 473 -11.66 -22.22 -17.44
CA LYS A 473 -12.67 -22.45 -16.37
C LYS A 473 -12.21 -22.08 -14.97
N ASP A 474 -10.91 -21.81 -14.81
CA ASP A 474 -10.30 -21.54 -13.51
C ASP A 474 -9.53 -20.21 -13.57
N GLN A 475 -9.75 -19.36 -12.58
CA GLN A 475 -9.03 -18.10 -12.40
C GLN A 475 -7.50 -18.32 -12.32
N ALA A 476 -7.04 -19.45 -11.78
CA ALA A 476 -5.61 -19.79 -11.71
C ALA A 476 -4.93 -19.83 -13.09
N VAL A 477 -5.67 -20.21 -14.13
CA VAL A 477 -5.17 -20.24 -15.51
C VAL A 477 -4.96 -18.81 -16.03
N ALA A 478 -5.91 -17.90 -15.77
CA ALA A 478 -5.76 -16.48 -16.11
C ALA A 478 -4.57 -15.82 -15.38
N VAL A 479 -4.31 -16.24 -14.13
CA VAL A 479 -3.14 -15.80 -13.34
C VAL A 479 -1.84 -16.22 -13.99
N ASP A 480 -1.71 -17.50 -14.34
CA ASP A 480 -0.51 -18.07 -14.94
C ASP A 480 -0.19 -17.46 -16.31
N ILE A 481 -1.20 -17.30 -17.16
CA ILE A 481 -1.04 -16.68 -18.48
C ILE A 481 -0.53 -15.25 -18.31
N HIS A 482 -1.20 -14.41 -17.51
CA HIS A 482 -0.83 -13.01 -17.29
C HIS A 482 0.64 -12.83 -16.86
N GLN A 483 1.14 -13.74 -16.01
CA GLN A 483 2.51 -13.70 -15.51
C GLN A 483 3.58 -14.09 -16.55
N ARG A 484 3.20 -14.87 -17.57
CA ARG A 484 4.12 -15.36 -18.61
C ARG A 484 4.17 -14.48 -19.86
N ILE A 485 3.22 -13.56 -20.02
CA ILE A 485 3.18 -12.64 -21.17
C ILE A 485 4.34 -11.64 -21.10
N THR A 486 5.08 -11.55 -22.19
CA THR A 486 6.05 -10.47 -22.41
C THR A 486 5.41 -9.41 -23.29
N LEU A 487 5.25 -8.20 -22.75
CA LEU A 487 4.67 -7.05 -23.45
C LEU A 487 5.63 -6.55 -24.53
N LYS A 488 5.16 -6.56 -25.78
CA LYS A 488 6.00 -6.19 -26.93
C LYS A 488 5.17 -5.86 -28.16
N GLY A 489 5.81 -5.17 -29.08
CA GLY A 489 5.18 -4.79 -30.34
C GLY A 489 4.19 -3.64 -30.15
N ASN A 490 3.35 -3.51 -31.16
CA ASN A 490 2.40 -2.41 -31.27
C ASN A 490 0.98 -2.90 -30.95
N THR A 491 -0.04 -2.08 -31.22
CA THR A 491 -1.45 -2.41 -30.97
C THR A 491 -2.19 -2.74 -32.27
N PRO A 492 -2.13 -3.99 -32.78
CA PRO A 492 -2.77 -4.41 -34.04
C PRO A 492 -4.28 -4.66 -33.87
N LEU A 493 -4.97 -3.77 -33.16
CA LEU A 493 -6.38 -3.93 -32.76
C LEU A 493 -7.30 -4.17 -33.97
N LYS A 494 -7.11 -3.42 -35.05
CA LYS A 494 -7.88 -3.55 -36.30
C LYS A 494 -7.85 -4.97 -36.85
N ASP A 495 -6.66 -5.53 -37.01
CA ASP A 495 -6.47 -6.82 -37.68
C ASP A 495 -7.01 -7.96 -36.82
N GLN A 496 -6.79 -7.88 -35.50
CA GLN A 496 -7.26 -8.92 -34.58
C GLN A 496 -8.78 -8.88 -34.39
N LEU A 497 -9.36 -7.69 -34.22
CA LEU A 497 -10.82 -7.52 -34.19
C LEU A 497 -11.45 -8.07 -35.46
N SER A 498 -10.91 -7.69 -36.63
CA SER A 498 -11.41 -8.15 -37.93
C SER A 498 -11.35 -9.68 -38.05
N LYS A 499 -10.27 -10.29 -37.55
CA LYS A 499 -10.08 -11.74 -37.56
C LYS A 499 -11.11 -12.45 -36.68
N HIS A 500 -11.33 -11.95 -35.47
CA HIS A 500 -12.32 -12.50 -34.53
C HIS A 500 -13.73 -12.43 -35.09
N LEU A 501 -14.18 -11.24 -35.51
CA LEU A 501 -15.53 -11.06 -36.04
C LEU A 501 -15.77 -11.83 -37.34
N THR A 502 -14.78 -11.87 -38.25
CA THR A 502 -14.90 -12.68 -39.48
C THR A 502 -14.89 -14.17 -39.20
N GLY A 503 -14.09 -14.61 -38.22
CA GLY A 503 -14.06 -15.99 -37.77
C GLY A 503 -15.40 -16.42 -37.20
N TYR A 504 -16.01 -15.56 -36.36
CA TYR A 504 -17.34 -15.76 -35.82
C TYR A 504 -18.39 -15.87 -36.94
N LEU A 505 -18.47 -14.89 -37.84
CA LEU A 505 -19.42 -14.91 -38.96
C LEU A 505 -19.31 -16.18 -39.81
N LYS A 506 -18.10 -16.68 -40.04
CA LYS A 506 -17.90 -17.94 -40.77
C LYS A 506 -18.40 -19.15 -39.99
N LYS A 507 -18.21 -19.17 -38.67
CA LYS A 507 -18.78 -20.22 -37.80
C LYS A 507 -20.31 -20.13 -37.81
N TYR A 508 -20.87 -18.94 -37.62
CA TYR A 508 -22.30 -18.68 -37.66
C TYR A 508 -22.96 -19.14 -38.97
N LYS A 509 -22.43 -18.72 -40.13
CA LYS A 509 -22.95 -19.13 -41.45
C LYS A 509 -22.84 -20.64 -41.72
N ARG A 510 -21.96 -21.37 -41.01
CA ARG A 510 -21.82 -22.83 -41.12
C ARG A 510 -22.70 -23.60 -40.14
N ARG A 511 -23.14 -22.96 -39.05
CA ARG A 511 -23.94 -23.57 -37.98
C ARG A 511 -25.39 -23.85 -38.39
N GLY A 512 -25.97 -23.06 -39.31
CA GLY A 512 -27.39 -23.19 -39.68
C GLY A 512 -28.31 -22.95 -38.47
N ASP A 513 -29.47 -23.61 -38.43
CA ASP A 513 -30.49 -23.45 -37.37
C ASP A 513 -30.19 -24.23 -36.07
N ASP A 514 -28.92 -24.52 -35.74
CA ASP A 514 -28.60 -25.19 -34.48
C ASP A 514 -28.99 -24.28 -33.31
N LEU A 515 -30.13 -24.54 -32.68
CA LEU A 515 -30.76 -23.74 -31.62
C LEU A 515 -29.96 -23.67 -30.31
N ASN A 516 -28.85 -24.41 -30.21
CA ASN A 516 -28.15 -24.65 -28.95
C ASN A 516 -26.79 -23.95 -28.82
N SER A 517 -26.35 -23.16 -29.80
CA SER A 517 -25.10 -22.42 -29.68
C SER A 517 -25.30 -20.97 -29.24
N LYS A 518 -24.32 -20.51 -28.48
CA LYS A 518 -24.30 -19.23 -27.82
C LYS A 518 -24.00 -18.11 -28.82
N GLY A 519 -24.47 -16.90 -28.51
CA GLY A 519 -24.03 -15.68 -29.18
C GLY A 519 -22.57 -15.38 -28.87
N TYR A 520 -22.01 -14.31 -29.44
CA TYR A 520 -20.60 -13.97 -29.28
C TYR A 520 -20.39 -12.68 -28.50
N ASN A 521 -19.71 -12.75 -27.36
CA ASN A 521 -19.43 -11.59 -26.53
C ASN A 521 -17.92 -11.28 -26.48
N LEU A 522 -17.49 -10.26 -27.20
CA LEU A 522 -16.09 -9.86 -27.30
C LEU A 522 -15.78 -8.67 -26.39
N ILE A 523 -14.98 -8.90 -25.35
CA ILE A 523 -14.51 -7.87 -24.40
C ILE A 523 -13.06 -7.54 -24.70
N ILE A 524 -12.78 -6.28 -25.03
CA ILE A 524 -11.46 -5.82 -25.48
C ILE A 524 -10.84 -4.98 -24.37
N LEU A 525 -9.68 -5.39 -23.87
CA LEU A 525 -8.91 -4.65 -22.85
C LEU A 525 -7.72 -3.98 -23.53
N THR A 526 -7.77 -2.66 -23.74
CA THR A 526 -6.72 -1.92 -24.48
C THR A 526 -6.61 -0.48 -23.99
N ASP A 527 -5.44 0.13 -24.10
CA ASP A 527 -5.25 1.56 -23.87
C ASP A 527 -5.65 2.43 -25.08
N GLY A 528 -6.02 1.79 -26.19
CA GLY A 528 -6.80 2.40 -27.27
C GLY A 528 -6.00 3.15 -28.34
N GLN A 529 -4.69 2.97 -28.44
CA GLN A 529 -3.89 3.58 -29.51
C GLN A 529 -3.63 2.58 -30.67
N PRO A 530 -4.44 2.52 -31.74
CA PRO A 530 -4.10 1.75 -32.93
C PRO A 530 -2.93 2.39 -33.69
N ASN A 531 -2.08 1.59 -34.33
CA ASN A 531 -0.99 2.12 -35.16
C ASN A 531 -1.50 3.03 -36.28
N GLU A 532 -0.89 4.20 -36.41
CA GLU A 532 -0.94 5.01 -37.64
C GLU A 532 -0.22 4.25 -38.75
N GLY A 533 -0.96 3.76 -39.74
CA GLY A 533 -0.36 2.97 -40.81
C GLY A 533 -1.30 2.76 -41.99
N TRP A 534 -1.06 3.57 -43.03
CA TRP A 534 -1.60 3.55 -44.39
C TRP A 534 -2.95 4.26 -44.62
N GLU A 535 -2.87 5.38 -45.34
CA GLU A 535 -3.99 6.06 -45.98
C GLU A 535 -4.16 5.49 -47.40
N ASP A 536 -5.33 4.91 -47.71
CA ASP A 536 -5.77 4.81 -49.10
C ASP A 536 -6.55 6.08 -49.44
N PRO A 537 -6.03 6.98 -50.29
CA PRO A 537 -6.70 8.22 -50.66
C PRO A 537 -8.04 7.99 -51.39
N ASN A 538 -8.31 6.77 -51.87
CA ASN A 538 -9.48 6.45 -52.68
C ASN A 538 -10.69 5.92 -51.88
N GLU A 539 -10.56 5.65 -50.58
CA GLU A 539 -11.68 5.23 -49.70
C GLU A 539 -12.36 6.41 -48.97
N ILE A 540 -12.26 7.64 -49.49
CA ILE A 540 -12.96 8.81 -48.95
C ILE A 540 -14.35 8.92 -49.61
N SER A 541 -15.39 8.49 -48.90
CA SER A 541 -16.79 8.67 -49.35
C SER A 541 -17.64 9.55 -48.42
N ASP A 542 -17.15 9.94 -47.23
CA ASP A 542 -17.86 10.86 -46.32
C ASP A 542 -16.96 12.04 -45.90
N PRO A 543 -17.26 13.28 -46.36
CA PRO A 543 -16.53 14.50 -46.01
C PRO A 543 -16.50 14.83 -44.50
N GLU A 544 -17.43 14.31 -43.69
CA GLU A 544 -17.39 14.51 -42.23
C GLU A 544 -16.39 13.60 -41.52
N ASP A 545 -16.13 12.41 -42.06
CA ASP A 545 -15.19 11.44 -41.48
C ASP A 545 -13.72 11.79 -41.71
N ALA A 546 -13.45 12.65 -42.71
CA ALA A 546 -12.12 13.14 -43.04
C ALA A 546 -11.53 14.07 -41.96
N LYS A 547 -12.38 14.74 -41.16
CA LYS A 547 -11.96 15.79 -40.22
C LYS A 547 -11.64 15.32 -38.79
N VAL A 548 -11.97 14.07 -38.41
CA VAL A 548 -12.10 13.72 -36.98
C VAL A 548 -11.30 12.48 -36.52
N THR A 549 -10.71 11.65 -37.39
CA THR A 549 -10.12 10.37 -36.93
C THR A 549 -9.06 9.81 -37.86
N SER A 550 -8.03 9.15 -37.29
CA SER A 550 -7.00 8.36 -38.00
C SER A 550 -7.60 7.24 -38.87
N ALA A 551 -6.87 6.83 -39.92
CA ALA A 551 -7.31 5.80 -40.89
C ALA A 551 -7.67 4.45 -40.22
N ALA A 552 -6.96 4.07 -39.15
CA ALA A 552 -7.22 2.85 -38.41
C ALA A 552 -8.62 2.83 -37.75
N PHE A 553 -9.08 3.98 -37.25
CA PHE A 553 -10.42 4.11 -36.65
C PHE A 553 -11.53 3.88 -37.68
N ARG A 554 -11.39 4.42 -38.90
CA ARG A 554 -12.38 4.24 -39.97
C ARG A 554 -12.53 2.76 -40.34
N LEU A 555 -11.44 2.01 -40.35
CA LEU A 555 -11.43 0.59 -40.70
C LEU A 555 -12.05 -0.30 -39.62
N ILE A 556 -11.77 -0.03 -38.34
CA ILE A 556 -12.43 -0.72 -37.21
C ILE A 556 -13.95 -0.53 -37.29
N ARG A 557 -14.38 0.73 -37.47
CA ARG A 557 -15.79 1.08 -37.60
C ARG A 557 -16.44 0.37 -38.80
N LYS A 558 -15.84 0.49 -39.98
CA LYS A 558 -16.32 -0.17 -41.22
C LYS A 558 -16.53 -1.66 -40.98
N LYS A 559 -15.58 -2.32 -40.32
CA LYS A 559 -15.68 -3.74 -40.05
C LYS A 559 -16.83 -4.11 -39.11
N ILE A 560 -17.05 -3.35 -38.04
CA ILE A 560 -18.18 -3.57 -37.13
C ILE A 560 -19.52 -3.40 -37.88
N VAL A 561 -19.64 -2.36 -38.71
CA VAL A 561 -20.83 -2.11 -39.54
C VAL A 561 -21.05 -3.23 -40.55
N ASP A 562 -20.01 -3.70 -41.23
CA ASP A 562 -20.11 -4.79 -42.20
C ASP A 562 -20.58 -6.09 -41.55
N VAL A 563 -20.12 -6.37 -40.33
CA VAL A 563 -20.55 -7.55 -39.55
C VAL A 563 -22.02 -7.42 -39.16
N ALA A 564 -22.44 -6.26 -38.66
CA ALA A 564 -23.84 -6.01 -38.31
C ALA A 564 -24.77 -6.20 -39.52
N ARG A 565 -24.42 -5.64 -40.69
CA ARG A 565 -25.18 -5.82 -41.94
C ARG A 565 -25.25 -7.27 -42.39
N ASN A 566 -24.14 -8.00 -42.31
CA ASN A 566 -24.11 -9.43 -42.66
C ASN A 566 -25.03 -10.26 -41.76
N LEU A 567 -25.14 -9.89 -40.48
CA LEU A 567 -26.05 -10.56 -39.55
C LEU A 567 -27.51 -10.17 -39.83
N ASP A 568 -27.78 -8.91 -40.20
CA ASP A 568 -29.11 -8.44 -40.62
C ASP A 568 -29.60 -9.18 -41.87
N GLU A 569 -28.73 -9.39 -42.87
CA GLU A 569 -29.05 -10.14 -44.10
C GLU A 569 -29.47 -11.59 -43.84
N VAL A 570 -29.01 -12.18 -42.74
CA VAL A 570 -29.36 -13.56 -42.34
C VAL A 570 -30.38 -13.59 -41.21
N GLU A 571 -31.04 -12.46 -40.92
CA GLU A 571 -32.09 -12.31 -39.89
C GLU A 571 -31.68 -12.83 -38.49
N ALA A 572 -30.39 -12.73 -38.14
CA ALA A 572 -29.89 -13.19 -36.83
C ALA A 572 -30.50 -12.38 -35.67
N GLU A 573 -30.55 -12.95 -34.47
CA GLU A 573 -31.03 -12.27 -33.25
C GLU A 573 -30.27 -10.94 -33.02
N ARG A 574 -30.94 -9.95 -32.43
CA ARG A 574 -30.43 -8.56 -32.38
C ARG A 574 -29.17 -8.40 -31.53
N ASP A 575 -29.01 -9.29 -30.57
CA ASP A 575 -27.99 -9.36 -29.54
C ASP A 575 -27.01 -10.53 -29.79
N GLU A 576 -27.01 -11.11 -30.98
CA GLU A 576 -26.14 -12.23 -31.40
C GLU A 576 -24.63 -11.92 -31.22
N VAL A 577 -24.24 -10.65 -31.34
CA VAL A 577 -22.85 -10.20 -31.17
C VAL A 577 -22.77 -8.97 -30.28
N GLY A 578 -22.11 -9.12 -29.14
CA GLY A 578 -21.68 -8.03 -28.25
C GLY A 578 -20.21 -7.67 -28.45
N ILE A 579 -19.88 -6.38 -28.46
CA ILE A 579 -18.50 -5.89 -28.50
C ILE A 579 -18.33 -4.81 -27.44
N GLN A 580 -17.52 -5.07 -26.42
CA GLN A 580 -17.23 -4.11 -25.35
C GLN A 580 -15.78 -3.66 -25.40
N PHE A 581 -15.55 -2.35 -25.29
CA PHE A 581 -14.21 -1.78 -25.18
C PHE A 581 -13.99 -1.26 -23.76
N CYS A 582 -13.06 -1.89 -23.04
CA CYS A 582 -12.64 -1.47 -21.72
C CYS A 582 -11.31 -0.72 -21.85
N GLN A 583 -11.36 0.60 -21.67
CA GLN A 583 -10.17 1.43 -21.71
C GLN A 583 -9.25 1.13 -20.52
N ILE A 584 -7.98 0.86 -20.80
CA ILE A 584 -6.94 0.72 -19.78
C ILE A 584 -6.12 2.01 -19.74
N GLY A 585 -6.16 2.72 -18.61
CA GLY A 585 -5.51 4.02 -18.46
C GLY A 585 -6.48 5.18 -18.71
N ASN A 586 -5.95 6.37 -18.96
CA ASN A 586 -6.73 7.62 -18.98
C ASN A 586 -6.59 8.44 -20.27
N ASP A 587 -6.08 7.84 -21.35
CA ASP A 587 -5.83 8.49 -22.64
C ASP A 587 -7.10 9.18 -23.19
N ALA A 588 -6.98 10.47 -23.50
CA ALA A 588 -8.12 11.29 -23.92
C ALA A 588 -8.57 10.97 -25.36
N GLU A 589 -7.65 10.60 -26.25
CA GLU A 589 -7.97 10.26 -27.63
C GLU A 589 -8.67 8.91 -27.71
N ALA A 590 -8.17 7.91 -26.96
CA ALA A 590 -8.83 6.62 -26.82
C ALA A 590 -10.22 6.74 -26.19
N ARG A 591 -10.40 7.61 -25.19
CA ARG A 591 -11.72 7.88 -24.59
C ARG A 591 -12.70 8.46 -25.61
N ASN A 592 -12.27 9.48 -26.35
CA ASN A 592 -13.08 10.08 -27.42
C ASN A 592 -13.44 9.06 -28.52
N PHE A 593 -12.51 8.14 -28.83
CA PHE A 593 -12.74 7.05 -29.76
C PHE A 593 -13.84 6.09 -29.27
N PHE A 594 -13.78 5.67 -28.01
CA PHE A 594 -14.80 4.77 -27.45
C PHE A 594 -16.16 5.47 -27.31
N ASP A 595 -16.18 6.74 -26.87
CA ASP A 595 -17.41 7.55 -26.80
C ASP A 595 -18.08 7.71 -28.18
N TYR A 596 -17.29 7.82 -29.26
CA TYR A 596 -17.81 7.88 -30.62
C TYR A 596 -18.45 6.56 -31.04
N LEU A 597 -17.79 5.42 -30.75
CA LEU A 597 -18.33 4.11 -31.07
C LEU A 597 -19.63 3.82 -30.29
N ASP A 598 -19.71 4.19 -29.02
CA ASP A 598 -20.91 4.00 -28.18
C ASP A 598 -22.09 4.86 -28.68
N ASN A 599 -21.87 6.16 -28.89
CA ASN A 599 -22.96 7.13 -29.05
C ASN A 599 -23.39 7.39 -30.51
N ARG A 600 -22.55 7.10 -31.52
CA ARG A 600 -22.81 7.55 -32.92
C ARG A 600 -23.04 6.43 -33.95
N LEU A 601 -22.75 5.17 -33.62
CA LEU A 601 -22.98 4.05 -34.55
C LEU A 601 -24.48 3.80 -34.80
N LYS A 602 -25.31 3.83 -33.75
CA LYS A 602 -26.76 3.60 -33.85
C LYS A 602 -27.49 4.71 -34.62
N GLY A 603 -27.15 5.98 -34.36
CA GLY A 603 -27.87 7.13 -34.91
C GLY A 603 -27.56 7.48 -36.38
N LYS A 604 -26.29 7.35 -36.83
CA LYS A 604 -25.89 7.77 -38.19
C LYS A 604 -26.10 6.69 -39.26
N TRP A 605 -26.08 5.41 -38.88
CA TRP A 605 -26.04 4.29 -39.84
C TRP A 605 -27.28 3.38 -39.80
N ASN A 606 -28.31 3.75 -39.03
CA ASN A 606 -29.59 3.04 -38.91
C ASN A 606 -29.43 1.53 -38.68
N LEU A 607 -28.47 1.16 -37.83
CA LEU A 607 -28.21 -0.24 -37.48
C LEU A 607 -29.34 -0.73 -36.57
N GLY A 608 -30.06 -1.78 -37.00
CA GLY A 608 -31.17 -2.38 -36.26
C GLY A 608 -30.78 -3.28 -35.09
N ARG A 609 -29.48 -3.32 -34.73
CA ARG A 609 -28.87 -4.25 -33.77
C ARG A 609 -28.35 -3.53 -32.53
N ASP A 610 -28.35 -4.25 -31.41
CA ASP A 610 -27.74 -3.82 -30.16
C ASP A 610 -26.25 -4.20 -30.11
N VAL A 611 -25.49 -3.73 -31.11
CA VAL A 611 -24.02 -3.72 -31.01
C VAL A 611 -23.65 -2.58 -30.04
N GLY A 612 -23.78 -2.84 -28.75
CA GLY A 612 -23.50 -1.89 -27.68
C GLY A 612 -22.00 -1.79 -27.44
N VAL A 613 -21.34 -0.79 -28.04
CA VAL A 613 -19.94 -0.46 -27.71
C VAL A 613 -19.91 0.30 -26.40
N HIS A 614 -20.05 -0.39 -25.27
CA HIS A 614 -20.03 0.29 -23.98
C HIS A 614 -18.61 0.63 -23.54
N SER A 615 -18.31 1.92 -23.41
CA SER A 615 -17.08 2.42 -22.79
C SER A 615 -17.36 2.84 -21.36
N LYS A 616 -16.73 2.18 -20.38
CA LYS A 616 -16.81 2.55 -18.96
C LYS A 616 -15.44 2.87 -18.39
#